data_AF-A0A6L6HNM6-F1
#
_entry.id   AF-A0A6L6HNM6-F1
#
_cell.length_a   1.000
_cell.length_b   1.000
_cell.length_c   1.000
_cell.angle_alpha   90.00
_cell.angle_beta   90.00
_cell.angle_gamma   90.00
#
_symmetry.space_group_name_H-M   'P 1'
#
loop_
_entity.id
_entity.type
_entity.pdbx_description
1 polymer ?
#
loop_
_entity_poly.entity_id
_entity_poly.type
_entity_poly.pdbx_seq_one_letter_code
_entity_poly.pdbx_strand_id
1 'polypeptide(L)'
;MPGDTIPNFNDVIAALQLLGGGPGGVQNVPDHDMQQDLRTAITGRSGGGAPLADPDRPSWAAFRRLEQENRLLVDHVEMLACALGACPNCWGSIEDCEDCGGIGKPGAFAPDRRCFDHYVLPVIVRVMGRADPCDDPVSRPGDYRDRADPSGSLA
;
A
#
# COMPACT_ATOMS: atom_id res chain seq x y z
N MET A 1 36.39 -3.53 65.85
CA MET A 1 36.06 -4.89 66.30
C MET A 1 35.07 -5.46 65.30
N PRO A 2 35.30 -6.70 64.82
CA PRO A 2 35.20 -7.13 63.42
C PRO A 2 33.77 -7.01 62.89
N GLY A 3 33.49 -6.63 61.64
CA GLY A 3 34.28 -6.80 60.42
C GLY A 3 33.64 -7.90 59.58
N ASP A 4 32.35 -7.75 59.25
CA ASP A 4 31.63 -8.67 58.39
C ASP A 4 32.10 -8.48 56.95
N THR A 5 33.03 -9.34 56.55
CA THR A 5 33.57 -9.41 55.19
C THR A 5 32.45 -9.84 54.24
N ILE A 6 32.15 -8.95 53.30
CA ILE A 6 31.20 -9.13 52.19
C ILE A 6 31.54 -10.45 51.46
N PRO A 7 30.56 -11.35 51.20
CA PRO A 7 30.83 -12.59 50.49
C PRO A 7 31.38 -12.31 49.09
N ASN A 8 32.44 -13.04 48.75
CA ASN A 8 33.14 -12.94 47.48
C ASN A 8 32.14 -13.19 46.33
N PHE A 9 32.12 -12.28 45.35
CA PHE A 9 31.25 -12.37 44.16
C PHE A 9 31.36 -13.71 43.44
N ASN A 10 32.54 -14.34 43.48
CA ASN A 10 32.78 -15.65 42.87
C ASN A 10 31.96 -16.76 43.54
N ASP A 11 31.72 -16.68 44.85
CA ASP A 11 30.95 -17.69 45.59
C ASP A 11 29.45 -17.57 45.29
N VAL A 12 28.96 -16.35 45.03
CA VAL A 12 27.58 -16.10 44.60
C VAL A 12 27.36 -16.62 43.18
N ILE A 13 28.32 -16.42 42.27
CA ILE A 13 28.26 -16.95 40.90
C ILE A 13 28.31 -18.48 40.89
N ALA A 14 29.14 -19.09 41.72
CA ALA A 14 29.22 -20.54 41.84
C ALA A 14 27.91 -21.15 42.41
N ALA A 15 27.30 -20.51 43.40
CA ALA A 15 26.02 -20.94 43.96
C ALA A 15 24.87 -20.88 42.95
N LEU A 16 24.87 -19.88 42.05
CA LEU A 16 23.87 -19.75 40.98
C LEU A 16 24.02 -20.83 39.90
N GLN A 17 25.24 -21.27 39.62
CA GLN A 17 25.50 -22.33 38.63
C GLN A 17 25.16 -23.72 39.16
N LEU A 18 25.25 -23.93 40.48
CA LEU A 18 24.94 -25.21 41.14
C LEU A 18 23.43 -25.49 41.28
N LEU A 19 22.58 -24.46 41.21
CA LEU A 19 21.14 -24.59 41.55
C LEU A 19 20.17 -24.68 40.36
N GLY A 20 20.64 -24.76 39.11
CA GLY A 20 19.76 -25.09 37.96
C GLY A 20 20.44 -24.78 36.63
N GLY A 21 20.78 -25.76 35.78
CA GLY A 21 19.86 -26.77 35.31
C GLY A 21 18.78 -26.16 34.41
N GLY A 22 19.18 -25.27 33.50
CA GLY A 22 18.28 -24.54 32.59
C GLY A 22 17.87 -25.35 31.36
N PRO A 23 16.71 -24.98 30.79
CA PRO A 23 16.62 -24.69 29.36
C PRO A 23 15.84 -23.40 29.06
N GLY A 24 16.30 -22.62 28.07
CA GLY A 24 15.51 -21.61 27.38
C GLY A 24 15.97 -20.16 27.56
N GLY A 25 16.85 -19.67 26.68
CA GLY A 25 17.23 -18.26 26.62
C GLY A 25 18.57 -17.99 25.93
N VAL A 26 18.51 -17.89 24.60
CA VAL A 26 19.49 -17.39 23.61
C VAL A 26 20.83 -16.88 24.17
N GLN A 27 21.87 -17.72 24.07
CA GLN A 27 23.25 -17.27 24.19
C GLN A 27 23.65 -16.62 22.87
N ASN A 28 23.93 -15.31 22.89
CA ASN A 28 24.63 -14.61 21.81
C ASN A 28 26.11 -15.03 21.82
N VAL A 29 26.38 -16.29 21.50
CA VAL A 29 27.72 -16.68 21.04
C VAL A 29 27.86 -16.02 19.66
N PRO A 30 28.91 -15.21 19.41
CA PRO A 30 29.19 -14.80 18.04
C PRO A 30 29.51 -16.09 17.28
N ASP A 31 28.56 -16.52 16.47
CA ASP A 31 28.68 -17.72 15.66
C ASP A 31 29.82 -17.47 14.67
N HIS A 32 31.01 -17.94 15.05
CA HIS A 32 32.25 -17.66 14.34
C HIS A 32 32.18 -18.25 12.93
N ASP A 33 31.40 -19.32 12.75
CA ASP A 33 31.08 -19.93 11.46
C ASP A 33 30.20 -19.01 10.61
N MET A 34 29.20 -18.34 11.19
CA MET A 34 28.36 -17.39 10.45
C MET A 34 29.12 -16.11 10.05
N GLN A 35 30.05 -15.66 10.90
CA GLN A 35 30.98 -14.57 10.57
C GLN A 35 32.03 -15.00 9.55
N GLN A 36 32.49 -16.26 9.58
CA GLN A 36 33.36 -16.83 8.57
C GLN A 36 32.63 -16.99 7.24
N ASP A 37 31.39 -17.47 7.21
CA ASP A 37 30.58 -17.58 6.01
C ASP A 37 30.30 -16.21 5.38
N LEU A 38 29.96 -15.21 6.18
CA LEU A 38 29.79 -13.84 5.69
C LEU A 38 31.12 -13.28 5.17
N ARG A 39 32.24 -13.50 5.87
CA ARG A 39 33.57 -13.09 5.40
C ARG A 39 33.97 -13.82 4.12
N THR A 40 33.66 -15.10 3.99
CA THR A 40 33.97 -15.95 2.82
C THR A 40 33.11 -15.54 1.62
N ALA A 41 31.84 -15.19 1.84
CA ALA A 41 30.98 -14.60 0.82
C ALA A 41 31.48 -13.23 0.35
N ILE A 42 32.04 -12.42 1.26
CA ILE A 42 32.67 -11.13 0.93
C ILE A 42 34.02 -11.32 0.21
N THR A 43 34.86 -12.29 0.62
CA THR A 43 36.18 -12.55 0.01
C THR A 43 36.13 -13.35 -1.28
N GLY A 44 35.10 -14.18 -1.52
CA GLY A 44 34.85 -14.79 -2.82
C GLY A 44 34.53 -13.77 -3.92
N ARG A 45 34.17 -12.54 -3.51
CA ARG A 45 33.97 -11.38 -4.39
C ARG A 45 35.26 -10.58 -4.67
N SER A 46 36.39 -10.94 -4.04
CA SER A 46 37.68 -10.25 -4.19
C SER A 46 38.49 -10.67 -5.42
N GLY A 47 37.92 -11.50 -6.31
CA GLY A 47 38.44 -11.60 -7.66
C GLY A 47 38.31 -10.24 -8.33
N GLY A 48 39.43 -9.61 -8.68
CA GLY A 48 39.51 -8.34 -9.42
C GLY A 48 38.95 -8.41 -10.85
N GLY A 49 37.90 -9.20 -11.08
CA GLY A 49 37.02 -9.03 -12.22
C GLY A 49 36.06 -7.91 -11.90
N ALA A 50 36.14 -6.81 -12.66
CA ALA A 50 34.99 -5.93 -12.79
C ALA A 50 33.73 -6.81 -12.96
N PRO A 51 32.57 -6.48 -12.34
CA PRO A 51 31.35 -7.24 -12.54
C PRO A 51 31.23 -7.50 -14.04
N LEU A 52 31.25 -8.78 -14.46
CA LEU A 52 31.01 -9.12 -15.86
C LEU A 52 29.79 -8.30 -16.24
N ALA A 53 29.92 -7.48 -17.28
CA ALA A 53 28.84 -6.65 -17.75
C ALA A 53 27.76 -7.61 -18.24
N ASP A 54 26.90 -8.02 -17.31
CA ASP A 54 25.76 -8.86 -17.58
C ASP A 54 24.95 -8.06 -18.60
N PRO A 55 24.79 -8.57 -19.84
CA PRO A 55 24.03 -7.86 -20.86
C PRO A 55 22.58 -7.60 -20.42
N ASP A 56 22.09 -8.31 -19.40
CA ASP A 56 20.77 -8.09 -18.81
C ASP A 56 20.76 -7.00 -17.73
N ARG A 57 21.92 -6.45 -17.32
CA ARG A 57 21.95 -5.35 -16.36
C ARG A 57 21.35 -4.08 -17.00
N PRO A 58 20.26 -3.52 -16.46
CA PRO A 58 19.68 -2.31 -16.99
C PRO A 58 20.69 -1.17 -16.97
N SER A 59 20.77 -0.42 -18.07
CA SER A 59 21.50 0.85 -18.06
C SER A 59 20.87 1.82 -17.06
N TRP A 60 21.66 2.77 -16.54
CA TRP A 60 21.11 3.86 -15.70
C TRP A 60 20.00 4.65 -16.40
N ALA A 61 20.06 4.77 -17.73
CA ALA A 61 18.99 5.39 -18.51
C ALA A 61 17.70 4.55 -18.48
N ALA A 62 17.81 3.22 -18.64
CA ALA A 62 16.68 2.31 -18.52
C ALA A 62 16.09 2.32 -17.09
N PHE A 63 16.95 2.34 -16.08
CA PHE A 63 16.52 2.42 -14.68
C PHE A 63 15.72 3.71 -14.40
N ARG A 64 16.26 4.88 -14.78
CA ARG A 64 15.54 6.17 -14.62
C ARG A 64 14.22 6.20 -15.37
N ARG A 65 14.18 5.59 -16.55
CA ARG A 65 12.93 5.46 -17.33
C ARG A 65 11.90 4.64 -16.57
N LEU A 66 12.28 3.49 -16.02
CA LEU A 66 11.38 2.64 -15.24
C LEU A 66 10.89 3.35 -13.97
N GLU A 67 11.76 4.08 -13.28
CA GLU A 67 11.34 4.89 -12.12
C GLU A 67 10.29 5.94 -12.52
N GLN A 68 10.49 6.61 -13.67
CA GLN A 68 9.53 7.58 -14.18
C GLN A 68 8.19 6.91 -14.56
N GLU A 69 8.24 5.78 -15.26
CA GLU A 69 7.04 5.02 -15.62
C GLU A 69 6.29 4.51 -14.37
N ASN A 70 7.03 4.00 -13.38
CA ASN A 70 6.45 3.54 -12.13
C ASN A 70 5.77 4.68 -11.36
N ARG A 71 6.42 5.85 -11.26
CA ARG A 71 5.84 7.03 -10.64
C ARG A 71 4.54 7.46 -11.32
N LEU A 72 4.53 7.49 -12.65
CA LEU A 72 3.32 7.80 -13.41
C LEU A 72 2.21 6.78 -13.14
N LEU A 73 2.52 5.49 -13.03
CA LEU A 73 1.51 4.46 -12.74
C LEU A 73 0.96 4.61 -11.32
N VAL A 74 1.82 4.86 -10.34
CA VAL A 74 1.41 5.13 -8.95
C VAL A 74 0.46 6.33 -8.90
N ASP A 75 0.85 7.46 -9.50
CA ASP A 75 0.03 8.67 -9.54
C ASP A 75 -1.35 8.40 -10.17
N HIS A 76 -1.40 7.64 -11.28
CA HIS A 76 -2.68 7.29 -11.92
C HIS A 76 -3.55 6.37 -11.06
N VAL A 77 -2.96 5.36 -10.41
CA VAL A 77 -3.68 4.43 -9.54
C VAL A 77 -4.25 5.16 -8.33
N GLU A 78 -3.49 6.06 -7.71
CA GLU A 78 -4.00 6.88 -6.61
C GLU A 78 -5.19 7.76 -7.04
N MET A 79 -5.09 8.41 -8.20
CA MET A 79 -6.17 9.24 -8.74
C MET A 79 -7.41 8.41 -9.10
N LEU A 80 -7.23 7.18 -9.61
CA LEU A 80 -8.33 6.25 -9.85
C LEU A 80 -8.98 5.77 -8.56
N ALA A 81 -8.20 5.52 -7.51
CA ALA A 81 -8.75 5.16 -6.21
C ALA A 81 -9.66 6.29 -5.69
N CYS A 82 -9.21 7.55 -5.79
CA CYS A 82 -10.02 8.73 -5.47
C CYS A 82 -11.29 8.81 -6.34
N ALA A 83 -11.16 8.59 -7.65
CA ALA A 83 -12.29 8.59 -8.59
C ALA A 83 -13.32 7.50 -8.30
N LEU A 84 -12.91 6.39 -7.70
CA LEU A 84 -13.78 5.25 -7.41
C LEU A 84 -14.25 5.23 -5.94
N GLY A 85 -13.74 6.12 -5.09
CA GLY A 85 -13.96 6.05 -3.65
C GLY A 85 -13.36 4.78 -3.03
N ALA A 86 -12.18 4.37 -3.48
CA ALA A 86 -11.39 3.27 -2.91
C ALA A 86 -10.24 3.80 -2.04
N CYS A 87 -9.66 2.94 -1.20
CA CYS A 87 -8.41 3.25 -0.52
C CYS A 87 -7.25 3.18 -1.54
N PRO A 88 -6.43 4.25 -1.69
CA PRO A 88 -5.34 4.25 -2.66
C PRO A 88 -4.24 3.23 -2.34
N ASN A 89 -4.10 2.86 -1.06
CA ASN A 89 -3.06 1.95 -0.60
C ASN A 89 -3.42 0.46 -0.83
N CYS A 90 -4.61 0.04 -0.40
CA CYS A 90 -4.97 -1.38 -0.40
C CYS A 90 -6.07 -1.79 -1.37
N TRP A 91 -6.89 -0.87 -1.88
CA TRP A 91 -8.05 -1.19 -2.73
C TRP A 91 -9.02 -2.25 -2.14
N GLY A 92 -8.98 -2.43 -0.82
CA GLY A 92 -9.75 -3.45 -0.09
C GLY A 92 -9.18 -4.87 -0.13
N SER A 93 -7.96 -5.08 -0.64
CA SER A 93 -7.32 -6.41 -0.69
C SER A 93 -6.48 -6.76 0.54
N ILE A 94 -6.27 -5.80 1.45
CA ILE A 94 -5.50 -5.99 2.69
C ILE A 94 -6.43 -5.76 3.87
N GLU A 95 -6.73 -6.81 4.64
CA GLU A 95 -7.75 -6.81 5.70
C GLU A 95 -7.43 -5.86 6.87
N ASP A 96 -6.15 -5.65 7.16
CA ASP A 96 -5.64 -4.85 8.27
C ASP A 96 -4.90 -3.58 7.79
N CYS A 97 -5.29 -3.06 6.62
CA CYS A 97 -4.67 -1.86 6.05
C CYS A 97 -4.65 -0.69 7.04
N GLU A 98 -3.46 -0.11 7.28
CA GLU A 98 -3.25 0.97 8.26
C GLU A 98 -4.07 2.23 7.95
N ASP A 99 -4.44 2.47 6.70
CA ASP A 99 -5.18 3.66 6.28
C ASP A 99 -6.71 3.52 6.40
N CYS A 100 -7.25 2.30 6.20
CA CYS A 100 -8.70 2.10 6.09
C CYS A 100 -9.27 0.91 6.87
N GLY A 101 -8.44 0.11 7.53
CA GLY A 101 -8.90 -1.12 8.21
C GLY A 101 -9.54 -2.14 7.26
N GLY A 102 -9.05 -2.20 6.02
CA GLY A 102 -9.44 -3.20 5.01
C GLY A 102 -10.79 -2.98 4.31
N ILE A 103 -11.56 -1.95 4.67
CA ILE A 103 -12.85 -1.70 4.00
C ILE A 103 -12.72 -1.04 2.61
N GLY A 104 -11.52 -0.61 2.23
CA GLY A 104 -11.24 0.33 1.14
C GLY A 104 -11.43 -0.15 -0.30
N LYS A 105 -12.41 -1.02 -0.57
CA LYS A 105 -12.81 -1.41 -1.93
C LYS A 105 -13.45 -0.24 -2.70
N PRO A 106 -13.51 -0.28 -4.04
CA PRO A 106 -14.26 0.70 -4.83
C PRO A 106 -15.70 0.91 -4.31
N GLY A 107 -16.08 2.18 -4.13
CA GLY A 107 -17.37 2.59 -3.57
C GLY A 107 -17.47 2.57 -2.03
N ALA A 108 -16.38 2.26 -1.31
CA ALA A 108 -16.36 2.31 0.16
C ALA A 108 -16.42 3.75 0.69
N PHE A 109 -15.90 4.71 -0.07
CA PHE A 109 -15.86 6.13 0.26
C PHE A 109 -16.59 6.96 -0.80
N ALA A 110 -16.89 8.22 -0.48
CA ALA A 110 -17.41 9.16 -1.46
C ALA A 110 -16.36 9.43 -2.55
N PRO A 111 -16.67 9.18 -3.84
CA PRO A 111 -15.75 9.47 -4.93
C PRO A 111 -15.41 10.96 -5.03
N ASP A 112 -14.15 11.28 -5.32
CA ASP A 112 -13.78 12.65 -5.69
C ASP A 112 -14.37 12.99 -7.05
N ARG A 113 -15.16 14.07 -7.08
CA ARG A 113 -15.93 14.43 -8.27
C ARG A 113 -15.05 14.82 -9.46
N ARG A 114 -13.92 15.51 -9.22
CA ARG A 114 -13.02 15.91 -10.31
C ARG A 114 -12.33 14.70 -10.93
N CYS A 115 -11.87 13.76 -10.09
CA CYS A 115 -11.26 12.52 -10.54
C CYS A 115 -12.28 11.64 -11.27
N PHE A 116 -13.51 11.54 -10.75
CA PHE A 116 -14.60 10.79 -11.38
C PHE A 116 -14.94 11.34 -12.77
N ASP A 117 -15.12 12.66 -12.89
CA ASP A 117 -15.45 13.32 -14.15
C ASP A 117 -14.33 13.17 -15.19
N HIS A 118 -13.08 13.10 -14.75
CA HIS A 118 -11.92 12.93 -15.63
C HIS A 118 -11.71 11.48 -16.10
N TYR A 119 -11.81 10.50 -15.19
CA TYR A 119 -11.42 9.11 -15.47
C TYR A 119 -12.60 8.17 -15.74
N VAL A 120 -13.72 8.33 -15.02
CA VAL A 120 -14.81 7.35 -15.00
C VAL A 120 -15.97 7.78 -15.91
N LEU A 121 -16.39 9.05 -15.80
CA LEU A 121 -17.52 9.57 -16.56
C LEU A 121 -17.39 9.39 -18.08
N PRO A 122 -16.23 9.60 -18.74
CA PRO A 122 -16.09 9.39 -20.17
C PRO A 122 -16.35 7.93 -20.59
N VAL A 123 -15.98 6.98 -19.74
CA VAL A 123 -16.20 5.55 -19.97
C VAL A 123 -17.69 5.22 -19.82
N ILE A 124 -18.33 5.72 -18.76
CA ILE A 124 -19.78 5.55 -18.55
C ILE A 124 -20.56 6.10 -19.73
N VAL A 125 -20.26 7.33 -20.18
CA VAL A 125 -20.92 7.95 -21.34
C VAL A 125 -20.74 7.11 -22.59
N ARG A 126 -19.55 6.53 -22.83
CA ARG A 126 -19.31 5.66 -23.97
C ARG A 126 -20.05 4.32 -23.89
N VAL A 127 -20.12 3.71 -22.71
CA VAL A 127 -20.73 2.39 -22.51
C VAL A 127 -22.25 2.49 -22.46
N MET A 128 -22.79 3.45 -21.71
CA MET A 128 -24.23 3.66 -21.52
C MET A 128 -24.86 4.54 -22.61
N GLY A 129 -24.13 5.50 -23.19
CA GLY A 129 -24.59 6.31 -24.32
C GLY A 129 -24.61 5.57 -25.66
N ARG A 130 -24.21 4.29 -25.66
CA ARG A 130 -24.44 3.32 -26.75
C ARG A 130 -25.65 2.41 -26.48
N ALA A 131 -26.40 2.62 -25.40
CA ALA A 131 -27.74 2.06 -25.31
C ALA A 131 -28.56 2.68 -26.46
N ASP A 132 -28.86 1.86 -27.46
CA ASP A 132 -29.53 2.26 -28.70
C ASP A 132 -30.77 3.13 -28.42
N PRO A 133 -31.02 4.18 -29.23
CA PRO A 133 -32.25 4.98 -29.22
C PRO A 133 -33.48 4.20 -29.73
N CYS A 134 -33.65 2.96 -29.30
CA CYS A 134 -34.88 2.18 -29.48
C CYS A 134 -35.85 2.34 -28.29
N ASP A 135 -35.69 3.38 -27.47
CA ASP A 135 -36.79 3.90 -26.66
C ASP A 135 -37.70 4.75 -27.56
N ASP A 136 -38.83 4.15 -27.90
CA ASP A 136 -39.92 4.67 -28.72
C ASP A 136 -40.26 6.15 -28.41
N PRO A 137 -40.32 7.07 -29.40
CA PRO A 137 -40.84 8.43 -29.20
C PRO A 137 -42.36 8.48 -28.95
N VAL A 138 -43.02 7.33 -28.78
CA VAL A 138 -44.49 7.21 -28.64
C VAL A 138 -44.97 7.36 -27.19
N SER A 139 -44.08 7.34 -26.19
CA SER A 139 -44.45 7.70 -24.80
C SER A 139 -44.41 9.21 -24.55
N ARG A 140 -45.01 9.99 -25.45
CA ARG A 140 -45.49 11.34 -25.15
C ARG A 140 -46.97 11.28 -24.76
N PRO A 141 -47.33 11.11 -23.48
CA PRO A 141 -48.53 11.76 -22.97
C PRO A 141 -48.20 13.26 -22.95
N GLY A 142 -48.77 14.10 -23.81
CA GLY A 142 -50.21 14.32 -23.87
C GLY A 142 -50.48 15.57 -23.03
N ASP A 143 -50.72 16.68 -23.74
CA ASP A 143 -51.35 17.93 -23.30
C ASP A 143 -51.51 18.19 -21.79
N TYR A 144 -50.62 19.03 -21.25
CA TYR A 144 -50.99 20.01 -20.22
C TYR A 144 -50.97 21.41 -20.84
N ARG A 145 -51.76 21.62 -21.90
CA ARG A 145 -52.29 22.95 -22.15
C ARG A 145 -53.55 23.10 -21.29
N ASP A 146 -53.64 24.30 -20.73
CA ASP A 146 -54.82 24.89 -20.10
C ASP A 146 -54.98 24.69 -18.59
N ARG A 147 -54.38 25.62 -17.83
CA ARG A 147 -55.02 26.10 -16.60
C ARG A 147 -54.89 27.61 -16.53
N ALA A 148 -55.89 28.25 -17.12
CA ALA A 148 -56.54 29.49 -16.70
C ALA A 148 -55.79 30.31 -15.63
N ASP A 149 -55.29 31.45 -16.08
CA ASP A 149 -54.92 32.61 -15.29
C ASP A 149 -56.21 33.28 -14.75
N PRO A 150 -56.48 33.34 -13.44
CA PRO A 150 -57.55 34.17 -12.91
C PRO A 150 -56.98 35.51 -12.46
N SER A 151 -57.38 36.54 -13.19
CA SER A 151 -57.15 37.95 -12.87
C SER A 151 -57.68 38.33 -11.48
N GLY A 152 -57.01 39.29 -10.83
CA GLY A 152 -57.54 40.08 -9.71
C GLY A 152 -56.43 40.88 -9.02
N SER A 153 -56.11 42.11 -9.45
CA SER A 153 -56.73 43.37 -9.03
C SER A 153 -56.74 43.59 -7.51
N LEU A 154 -55.94 44.56 -7.05
CA LEU A 154 -56.21 45.58 -6.01
C LEU A 154 -54.89 46.38 -5.88
N ALA A 155 -54.86 47.61 -6.41
CA ALA A 155 -55.20 48.87 -5.72
C ALA A 155 -54.02 49.40 -4.89
#